data_AF-A0A2K2BLZ7-F1
#
_entry.id   AF-A0A2K2BLZ7-F1
#
_cell.length_a   1.000
_cell.length_b   1.000
_cell.length_c   1.000
_cell.angle_alpha   90.00
_cell.angle_beta   90.00
_cell.angle_gamma   90.00
#
_symmetry.space_group_name_H-M   'P 1'
#
loop_
_entity.id
_entity.type
_entity.pdbx_description
1 polymer ?
#
loop_
_entity_poly.entity_id
_entity_poly.type
_entity_poly.pdbx_seq_one_letter_code
_entity_poly.pdbx_strand_id
1 'polypeptide(L)' 'MESPKNMDKATWIKEMLHAFCDLCIKAIDMKMRPNTHFDKGGWKYLLASFKKKT' A
#
# COMPACT_ATOMS: atom_id res chain seq x y z
N MET A 1 -25.04 -4.26 -21.79
CA MET A 1 -25.48 -4.42 -20.39
C MET A 1 -24.32 -3.97 -19.52
N GLU A 2 -24.36 -2.75 -18.98
CA GLU A 2 -23.32 -2.30 -18.05
C GLU A 2 -23.61 -2.89 -16.67
N SER A 3 -22.68 -3.69 -16.15
CA SER A 3 -22.78 -4.24 -14.80
C SER A 3 -22.76 -3.10 -13.76
N PRO A 4 -23.44 -3.25 -12.61
CA PRO A 4 -23.43 -2.21 -11.58
C PRO A 4 -22.00 -1.94 -11.13
N LYS A 5 -21.55 -0.67 -11.19
CA LYS A 5 -20.30 -0.24 -10.57
C LYS A 5 -20.40 -0.51 -9.07
N ASN A 6 -19.82 -1.62 -8.63
CA ASN A 6 -19.64 -1.96 -7.23
C ASN A 6 -18.65 -0.96 -6.61
N MET A 7 -19.16 0.11 -6.01
CA MET A 7 -18.38 1.23 -5.45
C MET A 7 -17.66 0.88 -4.14
N ASP A 8 -17.87 -0.33 -3.59
CA ASP A 8 -17.20 -0.78 -2.37
C ASP A 8 -15.75 -1.24 -2.61
N LYS A 9 -15.32 -1.27 -3.88
CA LYS A 9 -13.97 -1.67 -4.25
C LYS A 9 -13.10 -0.45 -4.49
N ALA A 10 -12.00 -0.36 -3.74
CA ALA A 10 -10.93 0.59 -4.02
C ALA A 10 -10.43 0.41 -5.46
N THR A 11 -10.46 1.48 -6.25
CA THR A 11 -9.90 1.48 -7.61
C THR A 11 -8.43 1.84 -7.51
N TRP A 12 -7.55 0.89 -7.82
CA TRP A 12 -6.11 1.10 -7.85
C TRP A 12 -5.67 1.55 -9.23
N ILE A 13 -5.36 2.83 -9.38
CA ILE A 13 -4.69 3.33 -10.58
C ILE A 13 -3.21 2.96 -10.57
N LYS A 14 -2.57 2.97 -11.74
CA LYS A 14 -1.17 2.52 -11.91
C LYS A 14 -0.21 3.27 -11.00
N GLU A 15 -0.44 4.56 -10.82
CA GLU A 15 0.34 5.46 -9.98
C GLU A 15 0.23 5.07 -8.49
N MET A 16 -0.97 4.71 -8.02
CA MET A 16 -1.20 4.22 -6.65
C MET A 16 -0.48 2.90 -6.41
N LEU A 17 -0.57 1.97 -7.38
CA LEU A 17 0.10 0.68 -7.28
C LEU A 17 1.63 0.85 -7.18
N HIS A 18 2.21 1.67 -8.06
CA HIS A 18 3.65 1.96 -8.04
C HIS A 18 4.08 2.64 -6.73
N ALA A 19 3.33 3.64 -6.28
CA ALA A 19 3.62 4.33 -5.03
C ALA A 19 3.57 3.38 -3.82
N PHE A 20 2.62 2.43 -3.80
CA PHE A 20 2.54 1.41 -2.76
C PHE A 20 3.74 0.45 -2.80
N CYS A 21 4.11 -0.05 -3.98
CA CYS A 21 5.28 -0.92 -4.15
C CYS A 21 6.58 -0.24 -3.72
N ASP A 22 6.80 1.02 -4.09
CA ASP A 22 7.98 1.80 -3.70
C ASP A 22 8.08 1.94 -2.17
N LEU A 23 6.93 2.16 -1.50
CA LEU A 23 6.87 2.23 -0.05
C LEU A 23 7.20 0.88 0.60
N CYS A 24 6.71 -0.23 0.04
CA CYS A 24 7.02 -1.58 0.50
C CYS A 24 8.53 -1.86 0.43
N ILE A 25 9.19 -1.49 -0.66
CA ILE A 25 10.65 -1.65 -0.81
C ILE A 25 11.39 -0.86 0.28
N LYS A 26 11.04 0.42 0.47
CA LYS A 26 11.65 1.25 1.52
C LYS A 26 11.45 0.69 2.93
N ALA A 27 10.26 0.19 3.24
CA ALA A 27 9.99 -0.41 4.55
C ALA A 27 10.80 -1.70 4.77
N ILE A 28 11.08 -2.48 3.71
CA ILE A 28 11.96 -3.64 3.76
C ILE A 28 13.41 -3.21 4.05
N ASP A 29 13.90 -2.16 3.37
CA ASP A 29 15.25 -1.62 3.58
C ASP A 29 15.44 -1.12 5.01
N MET A 30 14.38 -0.54 5.60
CA MET A 30 14.33 -0.11 7.01
C MET A 30 14.19 -1.27 8.01
N LYS A 31 14.27 -2.53 7.57
CA LYS A 31 14.14 -3.74 8.41
C LYS A 31 12.81 -3.83 9.17
N MET A 32 11.75 -3.20 8.67
CA MET A 32 10.40 -3.27 9.27
C MET A 32 9.64 -4.57 8.93
N ARG A 33 10.34 -5.52 8.29
CA ARG A 33 9.85 -6.85 7.93
C ARG A 33 10.76 -7.90 8.61
N PRO A 34 10.52 -8.23 9.89
CA PRO A 34 11.41 -9.12 10.64
C PRO A 34 11.44 -10.56 10.10
N ASN A 35 10.42 -10.96 9.34
CA ASN A 35 10.39 -12.26 8.66
C ASN A 35 9.73 -12.11 7.28
N THR A 36 8.55 -12.69 7.08
CA THR A 36 7.82 -12.66 5.79
C THR A 36 6.82 -11.52 5.69
N HIS A 37 6.50 -10.83 6.79
CA HIS A 37 5.48 -9.79 6.86
C HIS A 37 6.02 -8.54 7.56
N PHE A 38 5.42 -7.39 7.24
CA PHE A 38 5.70 -6.15 7.98
C PHE A 38 5.21 -6.31 9.42
N ASP A 39 5.99 -5.81 10.36
CA ASP A 39 5.53 -5.68 11.74
C ASP A 39 4.47 -4.57 11.87
N LYS A 40 3.91 -4.43 13.08
CA LYS A 40 2.87 -3.42 13.35
C LYS A 40 3.35 -1.98 13.09
N GLY A 41 4.65 -1.71 13.28
CA GLY A 41 5.27 -0.41 13.01
C GLY A 41 5.41 -0.18 11.50
N GLY A 42 5.94 -1.16 10.78
CA GLY A 42 6.07 -1.16 9.32
C GLY A 42 4.73 -0.96 8.63
N TRP A 43 3.70 -1.66 9.07
CA TRP A 43 2.35 -1.48 8.52
C TRP A 43 1.80 -0.08 8.74
N LYS A 44 1.94 0.48 9.96
CA LYS A 44 1.53 1.86 10.25
C LYS A 44 2.30 2.88 9.42
N TYR A 45 3.60 2.66 9.25
CA TYR A 45 4.45 3.50 8.41
C TYR A 45 3.99 3.49 6.95
N LEU A 46 3.70 2.31 6.39
CA LEU A 46 3.19 2.17 5.02
C LEU A 46 1.87 2.91 4.83
N LEU A 47 0.88 2.69 5.71
CA LEU A 47 -0.42 3.35 5.62
C LEU A 47 -0.30 4.88 5.74
N ALA A 48 0.48 5.37 6.70
CA ALA A 48 0.68 6.80 6.89
C ALA A 48 1.40 7.45 5.71
N SER A 49 2.40 6.76 5.15
CA SER A 49 3.16 7.24 3.99
C SER A 49 2.35 7.18 2.70
N PHE A 50 1.53 6.14 2.54
CA PHE A 50 0.66 5.96 1.38
C PHE A 50 -0.43 7.03 1.36
N LYS A 51 -1.15 7.22 2.47
CA LYS A 51 -2.17 8.29 2.62
C LYS A 51 -1.63 9.71 2.41
N LYS A 52 -0.34 9.94 2.63
CA LYS A 52 0.29 11.24 2.32
C LYS A 52 0.60 11.41 0.84
N LYS A 53 0.72 10.32 0.08
CA LYS A 53 1.10 10.29 -1.33
C LYS A 53 -0.11 10.16 -2.27
N THR A 54 -1.25 9.73 -1.77
CA THR A 54 -2.49 9.47 -2.51
C THR A 54 -3.66 10.13 -1.80
#